data_AF-A0A821IHF1-F1
#
_entry.id   AF-A0A821IHF1-F1
#
_cell.length_a   1.000
_cell.length_b   1.000
_cell.length_c   1.000
_cell.angle_alpha   90.00
_cell.angle_beta   90.00
_cell.angle_gamma   90.00
#
_symmetry.space_group_name_H-M   'P 1'
#
loop_
_entity.id
_entity.type
_entity.pdbx_description
1 polymer ?
#
loop_
_entity_poly.entity_id
_entity_poly.type
_entity_poly.pdbx_seq_one_letter_code
_entity_poly.pdbx_strand_id
1 'polypeptide(L)'
;SENIGSTTADFLDLHIENQDGQLFTTTYQKPSYEPYYLPFNSIHQLHMKKNIIFTMLLRAVRYCSTFQAYLDEREKLRMVLM
;
A
#
# COMPACT_ATOMS: atom_id res chain seq x y z
N SER A 1 -4.62 34.30 8.39
CA SER A 1 -3.93 33.00 8.36
C SER A 1 -4.96 31.94 8.04
N GLU A 2 -5.06 31.51 6.79
CA GLU A 2 -5.94 30.40 6.44
C GLU A 2 -5.41 29.13 7.11
N ASN A 3 -6.25 28.49 7.92
CA ASN A 3 -5.98 27.16 8.46
C ASN A 3 -6.07 26.18 7.30
N ILE A 4 -4.95 25.92 6.63
CA ILE A 4 -4.85 24.82 5.69
C ILE A 4 -4.94 23.56 6.54
N GLY A 5 -6.11 22.90 6.51
CA GLY A 5 -6.30 21.59 7.12
C GLY A 5 -5.22 20.62 6.66
N SER A 6 -4.97 19.56 7.42
CA SER A 6 -3.95 18.56 7.07
C SER A 6 -4.04 18.18 5.59
N THR A 7 -2.93 18.32 4.87
CA THR A 7 -2.83 18.00 3.43
C THR A 7 -2.87 16.50 3.17
N THR A 8 -2.89 15.68 4.22
CA THR A 8 -2.88 14.22 4.14
C THR A 8 -3.94 13.60 5.04
N ALA A 9 -4.51 12.47 4.63
CA ALA A 9 -5.41 11.67 5.45
C ALA A 9 -5.21 10.17 5.20
N ASP A 10 -5.21 9.40 6.28
CA ASP A 10 -5.16 7.94 6.23
C ASP A 10 -6.54 7.35 6.56
N PHE A 11 -7.02 6.45 5.71
CA PHE A 11 -8.28 5.73 5.95
C PHE A 11 -8.15 4.26 5.51
N LEU A 12 -8.24 3.34 6.47
CA LEU A 12 -8.07 1.90 6.24
C LEU A 12 -6.71 1.59 5.57
N ASP A 13 -6.75 1.16 4.31
CA ASP A 13 -5.59 0.82 3.48
C ASP A 13 -5.26 1.94 2.46
N LEU A 14 -5.84 3.13 2.62
CA LEU A 14 -5.72 4.26 1.69
C LEU A 14 -4.99 5.43 2.34
N HIS A 15 -3.95 5.92 1.67
CA HIS A 15 -3.31 7.19 1.96
C HIS A 15 -3.79 8.20 0.92
N ILE A 16 -4.23 9.37 1.38
CA ILE A 16 -4.72 10.45 0.54
C ILE A 16 -3.85 11.67 0.80
N GLU A 17 -3.34 12.28 -0.26
CA GLU A 17 -2.62 13.54 -0.23
C GLU A 17 -3.29 14.54 -1.15
N ASN A 18 -3.53 15.76 -0.65
CA ASN A 18 -3.97 16.88 -1.45
C ASN A 18 -2.73 17.68 -1.88
N GLN A 19 -2.37 17.56 -3.16
CA GLN A 19 -1.32 18.35 -3.78
C GLN A 19 -1.98 19.46 -4.59
N ASP A 20 -2.00 20.68 -4.05
CA ASP A 20 -2.51 21.89 -4.70
C ASP A 20 -3.93 21.76 -5.30
N GLY A 21 -4.83 21.11 -4.57
CA GLY A 21 -6.23 20.90 -4.98
C GLY A 21 -6.47 19.61 -5.78
N GLN A 22 -5.42 18.82 -6.03
CA GLN A 22 -5.53 17.50 -6.66
C GLN A 22 -5.30 16.40 -5.62
N LEU A 23 -6.21 15.44 -5.56
CA LEU A 23 -6.10 14.29 -4.66
C LEU A 23 -5.24 13.21 -5.32
N PHE A 24 -4.13 12.88 -4.65
CA PHE A 24 -3.29 11.74 -4.94
C PHE A 24 -3.55 10.65 -3.91
N THR A 25 -3.58 9.40 -4.37
CA THR A 25 -3.87 8.27 -3.50
C THR A 25 -2.85 7.17 -3.68
N THR A 26 -2.47 6.54 -2.58
CA THR A 26 -1.57 5.37 -2.54
C THR A 26 -2.06 4.39 -1.48
N THR A 27 -1.49 3.19 -1.44
CA THR A 27 -1.77 2.23 -0.37
C THR A 27 -1.14 2.69 0.95
N TYR A 28 -1.96 2.73 2.00
CA TYR A 28 -1.49 2.96 3.35
C TYR A 28 -1.26 1.64 4.08
N GLN A 29 -0.13 1.55 4.78
CA GLN A 29 0.12 0.50 5.77
C GLN A 29 0.29 1.15 7.13
N LYS A 30 -0.50 0.71 8.11
CA LYS A 30 -0.35 1.19 9.49
C LYS A 30 1.08 0.90 9.96
N PRO A 31 1.73 1.82 10.68
CA PRO A 31 3.06 1.57 11.25
C PRO A 31 3.11 0.36 12.20
N SER A 32 1.98 0.00 12.82
CA SER A 32 1.84 -1.19 13.65
C SER A 32 1.63 -2.48 12.85
N TYR A 33 1.49 -2.38 11.53
CA TYR A 33 1.51 -3.53 10.65
C TYR A 33 2.97 -4.00 10.59
N GLU A 34 3.34 -4.92 11.49
CA GLU A 34 4.66 -5.53 11.40
C GLU A 34 4.84 -6.11 9.98
N PRO A 35 6.01 -5.92 9.35
CA PRO A 35 6.28 -6.37 7.98
C PRO A 35 6.43 -7.90 7.89
N TYR A 36 5.76 -8.67 8.77
CA TYR A 36 5.59 -10.11 8.63
C TYR A 36 4.57 -10.39 7.53
N TYR A 37 4.90 -9.97 6.30
CA TYR A 37 4.51 -10.77 5.17
C TYR A 37 5.01 -12.17 5.47
N LEU A 38 4.08 -13.11 5.45
CA LEU A 38 4.34 -14.51 5.74
C LEU A 38 5.61 -14.91 4.99
N PRO A 39 6.74 -15.18 5.68
CA PRO A 39 8.00 -15.43 5.01
C PRO A 39 7.78 -16.51 3.97
N PHE A 40 8.27 -16.35 2.74
CA PHE A 40 7.93 -17.32 1.69
C PHE A 40 8.45 -18.74 2.05
N ASN A 41 9.47 -18.81 2.91
CA ASN A 41 10.04 -20.03 3.51
C ASN A 41 9.29 -20.57 4.75
N SER A 42 8.25 -19.89 5.24
CA SER A 42 7.46 -20.37 6.40
C SER A 42 6.70 -21.67 6.09
N ILE A 43 6.30 -22.42 7.12
CA ILE A 43 5.64 -23.75 6.95
C ILE A 43 4.18 -23.62 6.45
N HIS A 44 3.68 -22.39 6.30
CA HIS A 44 2.31 -22.13 5.85
C HIS A 44 2.07 -22.56 4.40
N GLN A 45 0.80 -22.89 4.12
CA GLN A 45 0.36 -23.38 2.83
C GLN A 45 0.59 -22.35 1.70
N LEU A 46 1.06 -22.84 0.55
CA LEU A 46 1.42 -22.00 -0.60
C LEU A 46 0.28 -21.10 -1.09
N HIS A 47 -0.97 -21.58 -1.00
CA HIS A 47 -2.15 -20.82 -1.42
C HIS A 47 -2.36 -19.57 -0.56
N MET A 48 -2.04 -19.61 0.75
CA MET A 48 -2.18 -18.47 1.64
C MET A 48 -1.16 -17.38 1.30
N LYS A 49 0.10 -17.77 1.05
CA LYS A 49 1.17 -16.86 0.63
C LYS A 49 0.82 -16.15 -0.67
N LYS A 50 0.35 -16.91 -1.67
CA LYS A 50 -0.08 -16.35 -2.97
C LYS A 50 -1.27 -15.39 -2.82
N ASN A 51 -2.25 -15.73 -1.98
CA ASN A 51 -3.41 -14.88 -1.73
C ASN A 51 -3.01 -13.54 -1.09
N ILE A 52 -2.07 -13.53 -0.13
CA ILE A 52 -1.58 -12.30 0.48
C ILE A 52 -0.97 -11.37 -0.57
N ILE A 53 -0.08 -11.88 -1.42
CA ILE A 53 0.57 -11.11 -2.50
C ILE A 53 -0.48 -10.58 -3.47
N PHE A 54 -1.41 -11.44 -3.89
CA PHE A 54 -2.47 -11.10 -4.82
C PHE A 54 -3.38 -9.99 -4.25
N THR A 55 -3.77 -10.08 -2.99
CA THR A 55 -4.56 -9.06 -2.30
C THR A 55 -3.82 -7.73 -2.23
N MET A 56 -2.52 -7.73 -1.93
CA MET A 56 -1.73 -6.49 -1.87
C MET A 56 -1.63 -5.82 -3.24
N LEU A 57 -1.36 -6.59 -4.30
CA LEU A 57 -1.32 -6.07 -5.67
C LEU A 57 -2.68 -5.51 -6.11
N LEU A 58 -3.78 -6.20 -5.79
CA LEU A 58 -5.13 -5.72 -6.05
C LEU A 58 -5.43 -4.40 -5.35
N ARG A 59 -4.95 -4.23 -4.11
CA ARG A 59 -5.09 -2.96 -3.38
C ARG A 59 -4.30 -1.85 -4.05
N ALA A 60 -3.06 -2.10 -4.47
CA ALA A 60 -2.26 -1.13 -5.19
C ALA A 60 -2.94 -0.71 -6.52
N VAL A 61 -3.47 -1.67 -7.29
CA VAL A 61 -4.24 -1.37 -8.51
C VAL A 61 -5.47 -0.53 -8.23
N ARG A 62 -6.15 -0.77 -7.09
CA ARG A 62 -7.39 -0.08 -6.73
C ARG A 62 -7.16 1.32 -6.16
N TYR A 63 -6.07 1.51 -5.42
CA TYR A 63 -5.86 2.71 -4.60
C TYR A 63 -4.82 3.67 -5.14
N CYS A 64 -3.89 3.24 -6.01
CA CYS A 64 -2.92 4.16 -6.58
C CYS A 64 -3.56 5.05 -7.65
N SER A 65 -3.50 6.37 -7.48
CA SER A 65 -4.03 7.33 -8.46
C SER A 65 -3.17 7.43 -9.72
N THR A 66 -1.92 6.97 -9.66
CA THR A 66 -0.98 6.99 -10.79
C THR A 66 -0.39 5.62 -11.05
N PHE A 67 -0.03 5.36 -12.32
CA PHE A 67 0.66 4.13 -12.68
C PHE A 67 2.03 4.01 -12.02
N GLN A 68 2.74 5.13 -11.85
CA GLN A 68 4.03 5.15 -11.17
C GLN A 68 3.89 4.71 -9.70
N ALA A 69 2.91 5.25 -8.97
CA ALA A 69 2.65 4.83 -7.60
C ALA A 69 2.33 3.33 -7.50
N TYR A 70 1.60 2.77 -8.46
CA TYR A 70 1.39 1.32 -8.54
C TYR A 70 2.70 0.55 -8.76
N LEU A 71 3.58 1.01 -9.65
CA LEU A 71 4.87 0.36 -9.90
C LEU A 71 5.77 0.38 -8.66
N ASP A 72 5.76 1.48 -7.91
CA ASP A 72 6.52 1.63 -6.67
C ASP A 72 6.02 0.65 -5.59
N GLU A 73 4.71 0.53 -5.42
CA GLU A 73 4.10 -0.45 -4.51
C GLU A 73 4.39 -1.90 -4.92
N ARG A 74 4.37 -2.19 -6.22
CA ARG A 74 4.74 -3.50 -6.76
C ARG A 74 6.19 -3.84 -6.45
N GLU A 75 7.11 -2.89 -6.56
CA GLU A 75 8.53 -3.12 -6.27
C GLU A 75 8.76 -3.33 -4.77
N LYS A 76 8.07 -2.57 -3.90
CA LYS A 76 8.10 -2.83 -2.44
C LYS A 76 7.68 -4.26 -2.11
N LEU A 77 6.58 -4.74 -2.70
CA LEU A 77 6.11 -6.12 -2.51
C LEU A 77 7.11 -7.14 -3.03
N ARG A 78 7.78 -6.87 -4.16
CA ARG A 78 8.82 -7.74 -4.71
C ARG A 78 10.01 -7.87 -3.76
N MET A 79 10.50 -6.75 -3.22
CA MET A 79 11.64 -6.72 -2.28
C MET A 79 11.35 -7.48 -0.99
N VAL A 80 10.11 -7.47 -0.53
CA VAL A 80 9.66 -8.20 0.66
C VAL A 80 9.61 -9.72 0.46
N LEU A 81 9.43 -10.18 -0.78
CA LEU A 81 9.27 -11.59 -1.12
C LEU A 81 10.59 -12.30 -1.48
N MET A 82 11.67 -11.54 -1.60
CA MET A 82 13.03 -12.05 -1.86
C MET A 82 13.77 -12.33 -0.55
#